data_AF-A0A0S3RF74-F1
#
_entry.id   AF-A0A0S3RF74-F1
#
_cell.length_a   1.000
_cell.length_b   1.000
_cell.length_c   1.000
_cell.angle_alpha   90.00
_cell.angle_beta   90.00
_cell.angle_gamma   90.00
#
_symmetry.space_group_name_H-M   'P 1'
#
loop_
_entity.id
_entity.type
_entity.pdbx_description
1 polymer ?
#
loop_
_entity_poly.entity_id
_entity_poly.type
_entity_poly.pdbx_seq_one_letter_code
_entity_poly.pdbx_strand_id
1 'polypeptide(L)' 'MIKRTPKFHGLAHEDPHKHIKEFSWVCSSMKPAGVLEEAVMMKTFPLSLQGAARDWFLYQQYPLGGWQEM' A
#
# COMPACT_ATOMS: atom_id res chain seq x y z
N MET A 1 -0.04 10.94 16.89
CA MET A 1 0.48 11.53 15.64
C MET A 1 -0.22 10.84 14.48
N ILE A 2 -1.01 11.55 13.69
CA ILE A 2 -1.61 10.99 12.47
C ILE A 2 -0.50 10.97 11.43
N LYS A 3 0.17 9.83 11.23
CA LYS A 3 1.10 9.66 10.11
C LYS A 3 0.26 9.60 8.84
N ARG A 4 0.47 10.56 7.94
CA ARG A 4 -0.20 10.64 6.63
C ARG A 4 0.26 9.44 5.80
N THR A 5 -0.66 8.57 5.39
CA THR A 5 -0.36 7.46 4.48
C THR A 5 0.19 8.03 3.17
N PRO A 6 1.34 7.51 2.65
CA PRO A 6 1.86 7.94 1.36
C PRO A 6 0.82 7.65 0.27
N LYS A 7 0.79 8.51 -0.74
CA LYS A 7 -0.19 8.47 -1.82
C LYS A 7 0.51 8.25 -3.14
N PHE A 8 0.02 7.32 -3.93
CA PHE A 8 0.53 7.00 -5.25
C PHE A 8 -0.60 7.03 -6.27
N HIS A 9 -0.47 7.88 -7.28
CA HIS A 9 -1.49 8.11 -8.31
C HIS A 9 -1.25 7.28 -9.58
N GLY A 10 -0.04 6.72 -9.73
CA GLY A 10 0.39 6.02 -10.94
C GLY A 10 0.87 6.98 -12.04
N LEU A 11 1.36 8.17 -11.67
CA LEU A 11 1.86 9.15 -12.62
C LEU A 11 3.30 8.82 -13.05
N ALA A 12 3.69 9.19 -14.27
CA ALA A 12 5.01 8.88 -14.84
C ALA A 12 6.20 9.45 -14.05
N HIS A 13 5.97 10.45 -13.19
CA HIS A 13 6.99 11.06 -12.34
C HIS A 13 7.03 10.47 -10.92
N GLU A 14 6.06 9.64 -10.55
CA GLU A 14 6.05 8.97 -9.25
C GLU A 14 6.90 7.69 -9.32
N ASP A 15 7.68 7.44 -8.27
CA ASP A 15 8.52 6.24 -8.16
C ASP A 15 7.78 5.17 -7.33
N PRO A 16 7.38 4.03 -7.94
CA PRO A 16 6.70 2.95 -7.23
C PRO A 16 7.56 2.31 -6.14
N HIS A 17 8.89 2.22 -6.32
CA HIS A 17 9.79 1.65 -5.32
C HIS A 17 9.92 2.55 -4.10
N LYS A 18 9.98 3.87 -4.33
CA LYS A 18 9.95 4.85 -3.24
C LYS A 18 8.64 4.77 -2.46
N HIS A 19 7.51 4.70 -3.16
CA HIS A 19 6.19 4.53 -2.54
C HIS A 19 6.12 3.28 -1.66
N ILE A 20 6.55 2.12 -2.17
CA ILE A 20 6.54 0.86 -1.42
C ILE A 20 7.39 0.94 -0.14
N LYS A 21 8.59 1.54 -0.22
CA LYS A 21 9.46 1.72 0.96
C LYS A 21 8.82 2.61 2.03
N GLU A 22 8.28 3.76 1.63
CA GLU A 22 7.61 4.68 2.55
C GLU A 22 6.34 4.05 3.14
N PHE A 23 5.57 3.33 2.32
CA PHE A 23 4.36 2.63 2.72
C PHE A 23 4.65 1.53 3.75
N SER A 24 5.66 0.70 3.51
CA SER A 24 6.11 -0.33 4.43
C SER A 24 6.49 0.28 5.79
N TRP A 25 7.32 1.32 5.80
CA TRP A 25 7.72 1.98 7.04
C TRP A 25 6.54 2.56 7.84
N VAL A 26 5.56 3.15 7.15
CA VAL A 26 4.33 3.64 7.79
C VAL A 26 3.54 2.47 8.39
N CYS A 27 3.36 1.37 7.66
CA CYS A 27 2.66 0.17 8.14
C CYS A 27 3.35 -0.44 9.37
N SER A 28 4.67 -0.61 9.35
CA SER A 28 5.42 -1.14 10.49
C SER A 28 5.23 -0.27 11.74
N SER A 29 5.15 1.06 11.56
CA SER A 29 4.96 2.00 12.67
C SER A 29 3.53 2.12 13.20
N MET A 30 2.54 1.64 12.44
CA MET A 30 1.12 1.64 12.80
C MET A 30 0.61 0.25 13.22
N LYS A 31 1.47 -0.76 13.16
CA LYS A 31 1.13 -2.16 13.43
C LYS A 31 0.77 -2.38 14.90
N PRO A 32 -0.45 -2.85 15.22
CA PRO A 32 -0.80 -3.26 16.57
C PRO A 32 -0.02 -4.51 17.00
N ALA A 33 0.21 -4.68 18.30
CA ALA A 33 0.80 -5.90 18.84
C ALA A 33 -0.06 -7.13 18.49
N GLY A 34 0.58 -8.22 18.06
CA GLY A 34 -0.10 -9.46 17.68
C GLY A 34 -0.70 -9.48 16.26
N VAL A 35 -0.57 -8.40 15.49
CA VAL A 35 -1.00 -8.38 14.08
C VAL A 35 0.21 -8.63 13.16
N LEU A 36 0.01 -9.48 12.14
CA LEU A 36 0.98 -9.69 11.07
C LEU A 36 1.14 -8.41 10.24
N GLU A 37 2.39 -8.01 10.00
CA GLU A 37 2.69 -6.79 9.25
C GLU A 37 2.10 -6.82 7.85
N GLU A 38 2.23 -7.97 7.18
CA GLU A 38 1.62 -8.26 5.89
C GLU A 38 0.10 -8.02 5.88
N ALA A 39 -0.62 -8.41 6.94
CA ALA A 39 -2.06 -8.18 7.03
C ALA A 39 -2.41 -6.68 7.16
N VAL A 40 -1.55 -5.89 7.81
CA VAL A 40 -1.70 -4.42 7.86
C VAL A 40 -1.42 -3.83 6.49
N MET A 41 -0.35 -4.25 5.83
CA MET A 41 0.03 -3.78 4.49
C MET A 41 -1.07 -4.08 3.47
N MET A 42 -1.53 -5.33 3.38
CA MET A 42 -2.61 -5.72 2.47
C MET A 42 -3.90 -4.93 2.68
N LYS A 43 -4.29 -4.69 3.94
CA LYS A 43 -5.51 -3.91 4.25
C LYS A 43 -5.37 -2.42 3.97
N THR A 44 -4.16 -1.86 4.07
CA THR A 44 -3.93 -0.41 3.96
C THR A 44 -3.39 0.01 2.60
N PHE A 45 -2.86 -0.92 1.79
CA PHE A 45 -2.33 -0.63 0.47
C PHE A 45 -3.35 0.01 -0.48
N PRO A 46 -4.62 -0.44 -0.54
CA PRO A 46 -5.62 0.21 -1.38
C PRO A 46 -5.87 1.68 -0.98
N LEU A 47 -5.65 2.02 0.31
CA LEU A 47 -5.77 3.39 0.81
C LEU A 47 -4.56 4.26 0.44
N SER A 48 -3.44 3.64 0.08
CA SER A 48 -2.24 4.33 -0.41
C SER A 48 -2.35 4.71 -1.89
N LEU A 49 -3.27 4.07 -2.64
CA LEU A 49 -3.45 4.32 -4.06
C LEU A 49 -4.50 5.41 -4.33
N GLN A 50 -4.28 6.17 -5.40
CA GLN A 50 -5.19 7.18 -5.94
C GLN A 50 -5.17 7.14 -7.46
N GLY A 51 -6.09 7.88 -8.10
CA GLY A 51 -6.14 8.03 -9.55
C GLY A 51 -6.06 6.71 -10.31
N ALA A 52 -5.25 6.70 -11.37
CA ALA A 52 -5.07 5.54 -12.25
C ALA A 52 -4.56 4.30 -11.50
N ALA A 53 -3.70 4.45 -10.48
CA ALA A 53 -3.22 3.32 -9.69
C ALA A 53 -4.34 2.67 -8.87
N ARG A 54 -5.26 3.46 -8.31
CA ARG A 54 -6.42 2.93 -7.61
C ARG A 54 -7.37 2.20 -8.56
N ASP A 55 -7.62 2.78 -9.72
CA ASP A 55 -8.52 2.19 -10.72
C ASP A 55 -7.96 0.87 -11.25
N TRP A 56 -6.64 0.82 -11.54
CA TRP A 56 -5.93 -0.41 -11.91
C TRP A 56 -6.09 -1.49 -10.83
N PHE A 57 -5.87 -1.14 -9.56
CA PHE A 57 -5.97 -2.09 -8.45
C PHE A 57 -7.39 -2.67 -8.30
N LEU A 58 -8.42 -1.83 -8.44
CA LEU A 58 -9.82 -2.26 -8.37
C LEU A 58 -10.24 -3.11 -9.58
N TYR A 59 -9.70 -2.82 -10.75
CA TYR A 59 -9.96 -3.60 -11.96
C TYR A 59 -9.35 -5.01 -11.87
N GLN A 60 -8.24 -5.17 -11.14
CA GLN A 60 -7.43 -6.36 -11.30
C GLN A 60 -8.00 -7.64 -10.68
N GLN A 61 -9.01 -7.56 -9.78
CA GLN A 61 -9.86 -8.64 -9.19
C GLN A 61 -9.20 -10.01 -8.89
N TYR A 62 -7.88 -10.14 -8.91
CA TYR A 62 -7.17 -11.35 -8.59
C TYR A 62 -7.09 -11.47 -7.07
N PRO A 63 -7.38 -12.64 -6.49
CA PRO A 63 -7.05 -12.86 -5.09
C PRO A 63 -5.52 -12.86 -4.99
N LEU A 64 -4.97 -11.71 -4.57
CA LEU A 64 -3.58 -11.62 -4.16
C LEU A 64 -3.44 -12.52 -2.92
N GLY A 65 -2.69 -13.60 -3.06
CA GLY A 65 -2.42 -14.59 -2.02
C GLY A 65 -1.46 -14.10 -0.94
N GLY A 66 -0.72 -13.01 -1.20
CA GLY A 66 0.14 -12.34 -0.22
C GLY A 66 0.74 -11.03 -0.71
N TRP A 67 1.39 -10.30 0.20
CA TRP A 67 2.08 -9.04 -0.11
C TRP A 67 3.24 -9.20 -1.09
N GLN A 68 3.86 -10.39 -1.13
CA GLN A 68 4.97 -10.72 -2.01
C GLN A 68 4.53 -10.91 -3.47
N GLU A 69 3.22 -11.09 -3.71
CA GLU A 69 2.63 -11.19 -5.05
C GLU A 69 2.16 -9.83 -5.60
N MET A 70 2.20 -8.77 -4.76
CA MET A 70 1.93 -7.37 -5.10
C MET A 70 3.16 -6.70 -5.71
#